data_AF-A0A839P992-F1
#
_entry.id   AF-A0A839P992-F1
#
_cell.length_a   1.000
_cell.length_b   1.000
_cell.length_c   1.000
_cell.angle_alpha   90.00
_cell.angle_beta   90.00
_cell.angle_gamma   90.00
#
_symmetry.space_group_name_H-M   'P 1'
#
loop_
_entity.id
_entity.type
_entity.pdbx_description
1 polymer ?
#
loop_
_entity_poly.entity_id
_entity_poly.type
_entity_poly.pdbx_seq_one_letter_code
_entity_poly.pdbx_strand_id
1 'polypeptide(L)'
;MRAVLAAIALLVSAVVAAHAGDAARLDIIGFSRDGGIFAFEEYGIQDGSGFPYANRFYISTQDDSFLPGTPVRILLDRDGATVDEARKEARLKGEAAAHVTDDELRAHAGETVAFNPVTELSADPFRIVVNPRPVFPAIDAPAEFRLSEIPLAPPASCKDLGEMKGFRLVEIDPAPNGTTRLLHEDKNIPASRACPLGYRIGAVQISHDVEGRPAGAVLIAVRSVGFEGPNHRWLAVTKR
;
A
#
# COMPACT_ATOMS: atom_id res chain seq x y z
N MET A 1 32.32 -2.71 -47.07
CA MET A 1 31.07 -3.40 -46.66
C MET A 1 30.99 -3.76 -45.17
N ARG A 2 32.08 -4.08 -44.45
CA ARG A 2 32.01 -4.44 -43.02
C ARG A 2 31.77 -3.28 -42.03
N ALA A 3 32.17 -2.05 -42.38
CA ALA A 3 31.98 -0.87 -41.51
C ALA A 3 30.55 -0.30 -41.53
N VAL A 4 29.78 -0.55 -42.59
CA VAL A 4 28.40 -0.03 -42.74
C VAL A 4 27.39 -0.88 -41.96
N LEU A 5 27.68 -2.17 -41.76
CA LEU A 5 26.83 -3.09 -40.98
C LEU A 5 26.95 -2.87 -39.45
N ALA A 6 28.06 -2.32 -38.96
CA ALA A 6 28.24 -2.02 -37.54
C ALA A 6 27.49 -0.74 -37.09
N ALA A 7 27.26 0.21 -37.99
CA ALA A 7 26.52 1.43 -37.70
C ALA A 7 25.00 1.19 -37.60
N ILE A 8 24.45 0.22 -38.35
CA ILE A 8 23.02 -0.10 -38.32
C ILE A 8 22.65 -0.89 -37.05
N ALA A 9 23.57 -1.67 -36.48
CA ALA A 9 23.33 -2.39 -35.23
C ALA A 9 23.31 -1.50 -33.98
N LEU A 10 23.92 -0.30 -34.02
CA LEU A 10 23.95 0.64 -32.89
C LEU A 10 22.76 1.62 -32.88
N LEU A 11 21.98 1.69 -33.97
CA LEU A 11 20.84 2.60 -34.11
C LEU A 11 19.48 1.93 -33.80
N VAL A 12 19.43 0.61 -33.58
CA VAL A 12 18.18 -0.13 -33.28
C VAL A 12 18.00 -0.39 -31.77
N SER A 13 19.01 -0.12 -30.93
CA SER A 13 18.97 -0.41 -29.50
C SER A 13 18.37 0.71 -28.61
N ALA A 14 17.85 1.80 -29.17
CA ALA A 14 17.53 3.01 -28.41
C ALA A 14 16.04 3.44 -28.41
N VAL A 15 15.08 2.56 -28.75
CA VAL A 15 13.64 2.89 -28.64
C VAL A 15 12.78 1.75 -28.09
N VAL A 16 13.32 0.99 -27.14
CA VAL A 16 12.42 0.48 -26.09
C VAL A 16 12.16 1.69 -25.20
N ALA A 17 10.99 2.30 -25.35
CA ALA A 17 10.47 3.16 -24.30
C ALA A 17 10.46 2.28 -23.05
N ALA A 18 11.38 2.56 -22.12
CA ALA A 18 11.35 1.92 -20.83
C ALA A 18 10.07 2.44 -20.16
N HIS A 19 8.99 1.65 -20.21
CA HIS A 19 7.74 1.96 -19.53
C HIS A 19 7.93 1.72 -18.03
N ALA A 20 8.69 2.61 -17.38
CA ALA A 20 9.09 2.46 -15.99
C ALA A 20 8.04 3.11 -15.09
N GLY A 21 6.99 2.38 -14.74
CA GLY A 21 6.07 2.84 -13.69
C GLY A 21 6.76 2.99 -12.33
N ASP A 22 6.21 3.82 -11.45
CA ASP A 22 6.73 4.04 -10.10
C ASP A 22 6.11 3.05 -9.10
N ALA A 23 6.95 2.22 -8.46
CA ALA A 23 6.54 1.38 -7.35
C ALA A 23 6.99 1.98 -6.01
N ALA A 24 6.03 2.49 -5.24
CA ALA A 24 6.30 3.08 -3.93
C ALA A 24 6.84 2.05 -2.95
N ARG A 25 7.88 2.42 -2.20
CA ARG A 25 8.32 1.66 -1.02
C ARG A 25 7.30 1.81 0.09
N LEU A 26 7.20 0.80 0.95
CA LEU A 26 6.34 0.77 2.12
C LEU A 26 7.17 0.82 3.40
N ASP A 27 6.79 1.69 4.34
CA ASP A 27 7.25 1.67 5.72
C ASP A 27 6.02 1.59 6.64
N ILE A 28 5.82 0.44 7.29
CA ILE A 28 4.75 0.27 8.27
C ILE A 28 5.23 0.90 9.58
N ILE A 29 4.56 1.95 10.04
CA ILE A 29 4.99 2.70 11.23
C ILE A 29 4.45 2.01 12.48
N GLY A 30 3.15 1.68 12.51
CA GLY A 30 2.56 0.91 13.61
C GLY A 30 1.21 1.42 14.08
N PHE A 31 0.90 1.20 15.36
CA PHE A 31 -0.39 1.51 15.97
C PHE A 31 -0.23 2.46 17.15
N SER A 32 -1.24 3.28 17.46
CA SER A 32 -1.25 4.01 18.74
C SER A 32 -1.31 3.04 19.91
N ARG A 33 -0.94 3.49 21.12
CA ARG A 33 -0.96 2.65 22.33
C ARG A 33 -2.31 1.97 22.58
N ASP A 34 -3.39 2.67 22.31
CA ASP A 34 -4.76 2.18 22.45
C ASP A 34 -5.25 1.37 21.24
N GLY A 35 -4.40 1.17 20.22
CA GLY A 35 -4.73 0.51 18.96
C GLY A 35 -5.76 1.25 18.11
N GLY A 36 -6.12 2.49 18.45
CA GLY A 36 -7.13 3.30 17.77
C GLY A 36 -6.68 3.91 16.44
N ILE A 37 -5.37 4.05 16.23
CA ILE A 37 -4.75 4.62 15.04
C ILE A 37 -3.81 3.58 14.45
N PHE A 38 -3.85 3.39 13.13
CA PHE A 38 -2.82 2.69 12.36
C PHE A 38 -2.13 3.68 11.41
N ALA A 39 -0.81 3.60 11.29
CA ALA A 39 -0.06 4.48 10.41
C ALA A 39 0.96 3.73 9.55
N PHE A 40 1.09 4.19 8.31
CA PHE A 40 2.12 3.75 7.37
C PHE A 40 2.56 4.89 6.46
N GLU A 41 3.71 4.71 5.82
CA GLU A 41 4.29 5.61 4.84
C GLU A 41 4.51 4.88 3.52
N GLU A 42 4.24 5.58 2.41
CA GLU A 42 4.73 5.21 1.10
C GLU A 42 5.68 6.29 0.58
N TYR A 43 6.78 5.91 -0.08
CA TYR A 43 7.78 6.88 -0.53
C TYR A 43 8.58 6.38 -1.73
N GLY A 44 9.18 7.30 -2.47
CA GLY A 44 9.93 6.98 -3.68
C GLY A 44 10.34 8.20 -4.48
N ILE A 45 10.58 7.98 -5.76
CA ILE A 45 10.86 9.01 -6.77
C ILE A 45 9.78 8.88 -7.84
N GLN A 46 9.12 9.97 -8.18
CA GLN A 46 8.07 9.96 -9.20
C GLN A 46 8.64 9.60 -10.57
N ASP A 47 7.94 8.70 -11.24
CA ASP A 47 8.09 8.48 -12.67
C ASP A 47 7.78 9.78 -13.46
N GLY A 48 8.50 10.00 -14.56
CA GLY A 48 8.43 11.19 -15.40
C GLY A 48 9.17 12.42 -14.85
N SER A 49 8.92 12.84 -13.60
CA SER A 49 9.53 14.07 -13.05
C SER A 49 10.86 13.86 -12.33
N GLY A 50 11.12 12.66 -11.81
CA GLY A 50 12.32 12.37 -11.01
C GLY A 50 12.32 13.02 -9.61
N PHE A 51 11.18 13.57 -9.15
CA PHE A 51 11.10 14.23 -7.86
C PHE A 51 10.83 13.25 -6.71
N PRO A 52 11.51 13.40 -5.57
CA PRO A 52 11.26 12.57 -4.41
C PRO A 52 9.94 12.93 -3.74
N TYR A 53 9.25 11.90 -3.25
CA TYR A 53 7.99 12.04 -2.52
C TYR A 53 7.94 11.13 -1.30
N ALA A 54 7.11 11.51 -0.34
CA ALA A 54 6.69 10.65 0.77
C ALA A 54 5.26 11.02 1.17
N ASN A 55 4.39 10.01 1.30
CA ASN A 55 3.04 10.17 1.77
C ASN A 55 2.84 9.36 3.05
N ARG A 56 2.23 9.97 4.06
CA ARG A 56 1.91 9.33 5.33
C ARG A 56 0.42 9.28 5.57
N PHE A 57 -0.03 8.13 6.03
CA PHE A 57 -1.43 7.82 6.25
C PHE A 57 -1.62 7.49 7.73
N TYR A 58 -2.67 8.05 8.32
CA TYR A 58 -3.09 7.78 9.68
C TYR A 58 -4.57 7.45 9.63
N ILE A 59 -4.91 6.23 10.04
CA ILE A 59 -6.22 5.62 9.84
C ILE A 59 -6.80 5.25 11.19
N SER A 60 -8.04 5.67 11.43
CA SER A 60 -8.83 5.19 12.56
C SER A 60 -9.15 3.71 12.38
N THR A 61 -8.76 2.88 13.35
CA THR A 61 -9.03 1.43 13.32
C THR A 61 -10.47 1.09 13.67
N GLN A 62 -11.28 2.09 14.05
CA GLN A 62 -12.67 1.91 14.41
C GLN A 62 -13.59 1.89 13.20
N ASP A 63 -13.29 2.73 12.21
CA ASP A 63 -14.15 2.99 11.05
C ASP A 63 -13.40 3.08 9.71
N ASP A 64 -12.10 2.77 9.71
CA ASP A 64 -11.22 2.78 8.53
C ASP A 64 -11.12 4.15 7.83
N SER A 65 -11.38 5.24 8.58
CA SER A 65 -11.31 6.60 8.06
C SER A 65 -9.92 7.24 8.25
N PHE A 66 -9.55 8.17 7.38
CA PHE A 66 -8.34 8.99 7.60
C PHE A 66 -8.56 9.99 8.74
N LEU A 67 -7.55 10.18 9.58
CA LEU A 67 -7.58 11.23 10.59
C LEU A 67 -7.60 12.62 9.94
N PRO A 68 -8.20 13.64 10.59
CA PRO A 68 -8.19 15.01 10.09
C PRO A 68 -6.79 15.52 9.74
N GLY A 69 -6.66 16.18 8.58
CA GLY A 69 -5.36 16.66 8.10
C GLY A 69 -4.47 15.58 7.48
N THR A 70 -4.96 14.34 7.37
CA THR A 70 -4.25 13.22 6.74
C THR A 70 -5.08 12.65 5.57
N PRO A 71 -4.48 11.97 4.57
CA PRO A 71 -3.04 11.69 4.45
C PRO A 71 -2.21 12.95 4.18
N VAL A 72 -0.98 12.96 4.71
CA VAL A 72 0.02 14.00 4.40
C VAL A 72 0.75 13.57 3.15
N ARG A 73 0.77 14.41 2.11
CA ARG A 73 1.45 14.12 0.84
C ARG A 73 2.53 15.16 0.57
N ILE A 74 3.77 14.71 0.47
CA ILE A 74 4.93 15.57 0.21
C ILE A 74 5.53 15.21 -1.13
N LEU A 75 5.72 16.24 -1.95
CA LEU A 75 6.47 16.21 -3.19
C LEU A 75 7.48 17.36 -3.16
N LEU A 76 8.76 17.07 -3.32
CA LEU A 76 9.79 18.09 -3.38
C LEU A 76 10.17 18.37 -4.84
N ASP A 77 9.45 19.33 -5.44
CA ASP A 77 9.69 19.83 -6.80
C ASP A 77 10.82 20.87 -6.79
N ARG A 78 12.06 20.39 -6.61
CA ARG A 78 13.28 21.18 -6.75
C ARG A 78 14.49 20.28 -6.98
N ASP A 79 15.45 20.80 -7.72
CA ASP A 79 16.72 20.11 -7.98
C ASP A 79 17.48 19.80 -6.69
N GLY A 80 18.07 18.60 -6.65
CA GLY A 80 18.88 18.12 -5.52
C GLY A 80 18.09 17.77 -4.26
N ALA A 81 16.75 17.83 -4.28
CA ALA A 81 15.94 17.30 -3.20
C ALA A 81 16.15 15.78 -3.05
N THR A 82 16.03 15.29 -1.82
CA THR A 82 16.22 13.85 -1.53
C THR A 82 14.96 13.21 -0.98
N VAL A 83 14.88 11.88 -1.09
CA VAL A 83 13.81 11.08 -0.48
C VAL A 83 13.80 11.26 1.04
N ASP A 84 14.96 11.33 1.69
CA ASP A 84 15.03 11.50 3.14
C ASP A 84 14.50 12.85 3.61
N GLU A 85 14.70 13.92 2.82
CA GLU A 85 14.09 15.23 3.07
C GLU A 85 12.56 15.13 2.98
N ALA A 86 12.02 14.49 1.93
CA ALA A 86 10.58 14.30 1.76
C ALA A 86 9.97 13.49 2.93
N ARG A 87 10.62 12.40 3.32
CA ARG A 87 10.21 11.56 4.47
C ARG A 87 10.26 12.33 5.79
N LYS A 88 11.31 13.14 6.01
CA LYS A 88 11.41 13.99 7.20
C LYS A 88 10.27 15.00 7.27
N GLU A 89 9.97 15.68 6.16
CA GLU A 89 8.87 16.65 6.11
C GLU A 89 7.50 15.97 6.30
N ALA A 90 7.30 14.82 5.67
CA ALA A 90 6.07 14.03 5.82
C ALA A 90 5.87 13.59 7.27
N ARG A 91 6.94 13.13 7.94
CA ARG A 91 6.90 12.76 9.37
C ARG A 91 6.49 13.93 10.24
N LEU A 92 7.19 15.06 10.16
CA LEU A 92 6.93 16.22 11.03
C LEU A 92 5.49 16.73 10.86
N LYS A 93 4.99 16.81 9.62
CA LYS A 93 3.61 17.22 9.35
C LYS A 93 2.60 16.16 9.79
N GLY A 94 2.92 14.88 9.59
CA GLY A 94 2.09 13.75 9.97
C GLY A 94 1.87 13.65 11.48
N GLU A 95 2.96 13.69 12.26
CA GLU A 95 2.89 13.66 13.72
C GLU A 95 2.12 14.86 14.28
N ALA A 96 2.32 16.05 13.69
CA ALA A 96 1.59 17.25 14.07
C ALA A 96 0.08 17.16 13.78
N ALA A 97 -0.29 16.61 12.62
CA ALA A 97 -1.70 16.46 12.22
C ALA A 97 -2.42 15.34 12.99
N ALA A 98 -1.75 14.21 13.20
CA ALA A 98 -2.32 13.03 13.84
C ALA A 98 -2.22 13.05 15.37
N HIS A 99 -1.47 14.00 15.95
CA HIS A 99 -1.22 14.11 17.39
C HIS A 99 -0.66 12.82 18.02
N VAL A 100 0.17 12.09 17.26
CA VAL A 100 0.83 10.84 17.69
C VAL A 100 2.23 10.79 17.07
N THR A 101 3.23 10.36 17.84
CA THR A 101 4.63 10.32 17.38
C THR A 101 4.98 8.98 16.73
N ASP A 102 6.00 8.97 15.87
CA ASP A 102 6.55 7.73 15.32
C ASP A 102 7.06 6.78 16.40
N ASP A 103 7.65 7.31 17.47
CA ASP A 103 8.17 6.49 18.57
C ASP A 103 7.03 5.77 19.30
N GLU A 104 5.89 6.44 19.52
CA GLU A 104 4.70 5.79 20.08
C GLU A 104 4.19 4.71 19.11
N LEU A 105 4.00 5.06 17.83
CA LEU A 105 3.46 4.14 16.84
C LEU A 105 4.33 2.88 16.69
N ARG A 106 5.65 3.05 16.62
CA ARG A 106 6.61 1.96 16.48
C ARG A 106 6.73 1.12 17.74
N ALA A 107 6.57 1.69 18.93
CA ALA A 107 6.54 0.93 20.17
C ALA A 107 5.38 -0.08 20.22
N HIS A 108 4.33 0.15 19.42
CA HIS A 108 3.14 -0.72 19.35
C HIS A 108 2.90 -1.27 17.93
N ALA A 109 3.92 -1.30 17.08
CA ALA A 109 3.78 -1.74 15.69
C ALA A 109 3.28 -3.18 15.55
N GLY A 110 3.64 -4.04 16.50
CA GLY A 110 3.39 -5.47 16.41
C GLY A 110 4.23 -6.13 15.33
N GLU A 111 3.69 -7.16 14.69
CA GLU A 111 4.41 -8.03 13.78
C GLU A 111 3.88 -7.96 12.34
N THR A 112 4.78 -7.90 11.36
CA THR A 112 4.45 -8.14 9.96
C THR A 112 4.35 -9.65 9.74
N VAL A 113 3.18 -10.22 10.01
CA VAL A 113 2.95 -11.68 9.98
C VAL A 113 2.90 -12.26 8.58
N ALA A 114 2.78 -11.42 7.54
CA ALA A 114 3.05 -11.79 6.17
C ALA A 114 3.40 -10.58 5.29
N PHE A 115 4.21 -10.82 4.26
CA PHE A 115 4.64 -9.82 3.29
C PHE A 115 4.74 -10.46 1.90
N ASN A 116 4.02 -9.88 0.94
CA ASN A 116 3.98 -10.30 -0.46
C ASN A 116 4.19 -9.07 -1.38
N PRO A 117 5.45 -8.62 -1.57
CA PRO A 117 5.74 -7.43 -2.35
C PRO A 117 5.34 -7.62 -3.83
N VAL A 118 5.19 -6.51 -4.55
CA VAL A 118 4.81 -6.54 -5.98
C VAL A 118 5.78 -7.35 -6.86
N THR A 119 7.02 -7.51 -6.40
CA THR A 119 8.10 -8.28 -7.04
C THR A 119 8.06 -9.78 -6.76
N GLU A 120 7.25 -10.24 -5.80
CA GLU A 120 7.09 -11.67 -5.54
C GLU A 120 6.04 -12.26 -6.48
N LEU A 121 6.48 -13.25 -7.28
CA LEU A 121 5.70 -13.89 -8.35
C LEU A 121 5.13 -15.26 -7.95
N SER A 122 5.62 -15.86 -6.86
CA SER A 122 5.28 -17.22 -6.45
C SER A 122 4.01 -17.31 -5.61
N ALA A 123 3.69 -16.27 -4.83
CA ALA A 123 2.55 -16.28 -3.93
C ALA A 123 1.26 -15.86 -4.64
N ASP A 124 0.12 -16.30 -4.09
CA ASP A 124 -1.21 -15.86 -4.54
C ASP A 124 -1.46 -14.40 -4.09
N PRO A 125 -1.60 -13.44 -5.03
CA PRO A 125 -1.81 -12.03 -4.69
C PRO A 125 -3.21 -11.75 -4.10
N PHE A 126 -4.14 -12.70 -4.18
CA PHE A 126 -5.53 -12.55 -3.76
C PHE A 126 -5.87 -13.31 -2.48
N ARG A 127 -4.93 -14.09 -1.93
CA ARG A 127 -5.16 -14.90 -0.73
C ARG A 127 -3.93 -14.96 0.16
N ILE A 128 -4.12 -14.73 1.46
CA ILE A 128 -3.06 -14.91 2.46
C ILE A 128 -3.63 -15.62 3.70
N VAL A 129 -2.85 -16.54 4.27
CA VAL A 129 -3.19 -17.23 5.53
C VAL A 129 -2.02 -17.08 6.47
N VAL A 130 -2.28 -16.62 7.68
CA VAL A 130 -1.25 -16.26 8.66
C VAL A 130 -1.57 -16.80 10.03
N ASN A 131 -0.53 -17.16 10.78
CA ASN A 131 -0.63 -17.22 12.24
C ASN A 131 -0.59 -15.76 12.75
N PRO A 132 -1.51 -15.34 13.64
CA PRO A 132 -1.58 -13.96 14.11
C PRO A 132 -0.33 -13.41 14.82
N ARG A 133 0.54 -14.29 15.32
CA ARG A 133 1.82 -13.94 15.97
C ARG A 133 2.81 -15.12 15.87
N PRO A 134 4.13 -14.86 15.96
CA PRO A 134 5.17 -15.88 15.80
C PRO A 134 5.38 -16.73 17.08
N VAL A 135 4.32 -17.35 17.58
CA VAL A 135 4.35 -18.27 18.73
C VAL A 135 4.28 -19.71 18.25
N PHE A 136 5.18 -20.56 18.76
CA PHE A 136 5.32 -21.96 18.34
C PHE A 136 5.34 -22.92 19.54
N PRO A 137 4.41 -23.89 19.64
CA PRO A 137 3.30 -24.15 18.71
C PRO A 137 2.31 -22.98 18.66
N ALA A 138 1.59 -22.86 17.53
CA ALA A 138 0.59 -21.81 17.35
C ALA A 138 -0.48 -21.89 18.45
N ILE A 139 -0.77 -20.74 19.08
CA ILE A 139 -1.75 -20.64 20.17
C ILE A 139 -3.05 -19.95 19.75
N ASP A 140 -3.05 -19.30 18.58
CA ASP A 140 -4.21 -18.64 18.01
C ASP A 140 -4.69 -19.40 16.76
N ALA A 141 -5.97 -19.24 16.43
CA ALA A 141 -6.48 -19.72 15.15
C ALA A 141 -5.83 -18.94 14.00
N PRO A 142 -5.51 -19.58 12.86
CA PRO A 142 -5.02 -18.87 11.69
C PRO A 142 -6.07 -17.87 11.17
N ALA A 143 -5.62 -16.73 10.66
CA ALA A 143 -6.47 -15.78 9.95
C ALA A 143 -6.24 -15.92 8.45
N GLU A 144 -7.33 -16.03 7.68
CA GLU A 144 -7.28 -16.00 6.22
C GLU A 144 -7.88 -14.68 5.70
N PHE A 145 -7.21 -14.04 4.76
CA PHE A 145 -7.75 -12.89 4.04
C PHE A 145 -7.87 -13.21 2.56
N ARG A 146 -9.00 -12.81 1.96
CA ARG A 146 -9.24 -12.92 0.51
C ARG A 146 -9.61 -11.59 -0.08
N LEU A 147 -8.93 -11.25 -1.17
CA LEU A 147 -9.21 -10.10 -2.01
C LEU A 147 -9.93 -10.56 -3.28
N SER A 148 -10.92 -9.80 -3.72
CA SER A 148 -11.55 -9.97 -5.03
C SER A 148 -11.66 -8.61 -5.70
N GLU A 149 -11.21 -8.51 -6.94
CA GLU A 149 -11.39 -7.31 -7.75
C GLU A 149 -12.83 -7.24 -8.27
N ILE A 150 -13.39 -6.03 -8.29
CA ILE A 150 -14.75 -5.76 -8.76
C ILE A 150 -14.65 -4.74 -9.90
N PRO A 151 -15.21 -4.99 -11.10
CA PRO A 151 -15.31 -3.97 -12.12
C PRO A 151 -16.17 -2.80 -11.62
N LEU A 152 -15.64 -1.57 -11.70
CA LEU A 152 -16.36 -0.37 -11.32
C LEU A 152 -16.37 0.63 -12.48
N ALA A 153 -17.44 1.43 -12.56
CA ALA A 153 -17.54 2.47 -13.57
C ALA A 153 -16.39 3.48 -13.38
N PRO A 154 -15.63 3.81 -14.45
CA PRO A 154 -14.55 4.78 -14.35
C PRO A 154 -15.10 6.16 -13.98
N PRO A 155 -14.47 6.88 -13.03
CA PRO A 155 -14.79 8.29 -12.82
C PRO A 155 -14.40 9.10 -14.06
N ALA A 156 -14.95 10.30 -14.20
CA ALA A 156 -14.71 11.15 -15.37
C ALA A 156 -13.22 11.41 -15.65
N SER A 157 -12.39 11.49 -14.61
CA SER A 157 -10.93 11.67 -14.71
C SER A 157 -10.20 10.46 -15.31
N CYS A 158 -10.84 9.29 -15.33
CA CYS A 158 -10.28 8.05 -15.88
C CYS A 158 -11.01 7.60 -17.15
N LYS A 159 -11.84 8.50 -17.71
CA LYS A 159 -12.53 8.26 -18.98
C LYS A 159 -11.45 8.00 -20.04
N ASP A 160 -11.62 6.91 -20.78
CA ASP A 160 -10.71 6.46 -21.85
C ASP A 160 -9.38 5.80 -21.38
N LEU A 161 -9.18 5.57 -20.08
CA LEU A 161 -7.99 4.89 -19.54
C LEU A 161 -8.18 3.37 -19.32
N GLY A 162 -9.27 2.81 -19.84
CA GLY A 162 -9.61 1.38 -19.73
C GLY A 162 -10.55 1.03 -18.58
N GLU A 163 -10.67 -0.27 -18.29
CA GLU A 163 -11.48 -0.74 -17.17
C GLU A 163 -10.84 -0.37 -15.84
N MET A 164 -11.64 0.20 -14.95
CA MET A 164 -11.22 0.48 -13.60
C MET A 164 -11.75 -0.58 -12.64
N LYS A 165 -10.96 -0.88 -11.61
CA LYS A 165 -11.32 -1.89 -10.60
C LYS A 165 -11.54 -1.21 -9.25
N GLY A 166 -12.48 -1.73 -8.48
CA GLY A 166 -12.46 -1.68 -7.02
C GLY A 166 -12.04 -3.02 -6.46
N PHE A 167 -12.06 -3.15 -5.14
CA PHE A 167 -11.86 -4.44 -4.48
C PHE A 167 -12.83 -4.67 -3.32
N ARG A 168 -13.01 -5.96 -3.01
CA ARG A 168 -13.60 -6.47 -1.79
C ARG A 168 -12.52 -7.21 -1.01
N LEU A 169 -12.45 -6.96 0.29
CA LEU A 169 -11.59 -7.69 1.21
C LEU A 169 -12.45 -8.35 2.28
N VAL A 170 -12.23 -9.65 2.50
CA VAL A 170 -12.87 -10.41 3.57
C VAL A 170 -11.83 -11.09 4.44
N GLU A 171 -12.14 -11.21 5.72
CA GLU A 171 -11.46 -12.08 6.67
C GLU A 171 -12.28 -13.36 6.87
N ILE A 172 -11.61 -14.50 6.84
CA ILE A 172 -12.21 -15.82 6.94
C ILE A 172 -11.56 -16.54 8.12
N ASP A 173 -12.40 -17.03 9.03
CA ASP A 173 -11.99 -18.04 10.01
C ASP A 173 -11.94 -19.41 9.29
N PRO A 174 -10.75 -20.03 9.15
CA PRO A 174 -10.59 -21.29 8.43
C PRO A 174 -11.04 -22.52 9.26
N ALA A 175 -11.48 -22.35 10.51
CA ALA A 175 -11.99 -23.43 11.33
C ALA A 175 -13.30 -24.03 10.77
N PRO A 176 -13.64 -25.28 11.13
CA PRO A 176 -14.96 -25.83 10.83
C PRO A 176 -16.08 -24.95 11.44
N ASN A 177 -17.00 -24.48 10.60
CA ASN A 177 -18.03 -23.47 10.92
C ASN A 177 -17.51 -22.04 11.19
N GLY A 178 -16.29 -21.75 10.77
CA GLY A 178 -15.74 -20.40 10.78
C GLY A 178 -16.61 -19.42 9.98
N THR A 179 -16.59 -18.16 10.40
CA THR A 179 -17.37 -17.10 9.76
C THR A 179 -16.51 -16.28 8.80
N THR A 180 -17.16 -15.69 7.80
CA THR A 180 -16.54 -14.71 6.90
C THR A 180 -17.01 -13.32 7.28
N ARG A 181 -16.08 -12.43 7.61
CA ARG A 181 -16.33 -11.02 7.91
C ARG A 181 -15.93 -10.16 6.71
N LEU A 182 -16.83 -9.29 6.27
CA LEU A 182 -16.50 -8.25 5.30
C LEU A 182 -15.66 -7.17 5.98
N LEU A 183 -14.46 -6.89 5.45
CA LEU A 183 -13.60 -5.81 5.94
C LEU A 183 -13.76 -4.55 5.09
N HIS A 184 -13.76 -4.69 3.77
CA HIS A 184 -13.88 -3.56 2.84
C HIS A 184 -14.60 -3.97 1.56
N GLU A 185 -15.36 -3.04 0.98
CA GLU A 185 -15.89 -3.17 -0.37
C GLU A 185 -16.08 -1.81 -1.03
N ASP A 186 -15.37 -1.59 -2.15
CA ASP A 186 -15.57 -0.38 -2.95
C ASP A 186 -16.96 -0.39 -3.62
N LYS A 187 -17.70 0.70 -3.44
CA LYS A 187 -18.97 0.96 -4.15
C LYS A 187 -18.80 1.88 -5.35
N ASN A 188 -17.74 2.68 -5.34
CA ASN A 188 -17.30 3.59 -6.38
C ASN A 188 -15.77 3.74 -6.23
N ILE A 189 -15.11 4.33 -7.23
CA ILE A 189 -13.66 4.57 -7.17
C ILE A 189 -13.41 5.92 -6.49
N PRO A 190 -12.79 5.94 -5.30
CA PRO A 190 -12.40 7.19 -4.66
C PRO A 190 -11.33 7.91 -5.48
N ALA A 191 -11.36 9.25 -5.48
CA ALA A 191 -10.35 10.06 -6.16
C ALA A 191 -8.91 9.73 -5.71
N SER A 192 -8.75 9.28 -4.46
CA SER A 192 -7.45 8.86 -3.90
C SER A 192 -6.85 7.61 -4.54
N ARG A 193 -7.58 6.86 -5.37
CA ARG A 193 -7.11 5.63 -6.03
C ARG A 193 -6.48 5.82 -7.42
N ALA A 194 -6.47 7.06 -7.93
CA ALA A 194 -5.77 7.45 -9.16
C ALA A 194 -5.95 6.46 -10.35
N CYS A 195 -7.19 6.28 -10.83
CA CYS A 195 -7.48 5.36 -11.95
C CYS A 195 -6.93 3.92 -11.73
N PRO A 196 -7.50 3.18 -10.77
CA PRO A 196 -7.00 1.88 -10.36
C PRO A 196 -7.25 0.78 -11.42
N LEU A 197 -6.16 0.12 -11.81
CA LEU A 197 -6.11 -0.99 -12.77
C LEU A 197 -6.10 -2.37 -12.10
N GLY A 198 -5.92 -2.44 -10.78
CA GLY A 198 -5.97 -3.68 -10.01
C GLY A 198 -5.40 -3.56 -8.60
N TYR A 199 -5.56 -4.63 -7.82
CA TYR A 199 -5.23 -4.72 -6.40
C TYR A 199 -4.61 -6.07 -6.05
N ARG A 200 -3.76 -6.09 -5.03
CA ARG A 200 -3.25 -7.33 -4.41
C ARG A 200 -3.01 -7.13 -2.92
N ILE A 201 -3.15 -8.21 -2.15
CA ILE A 201 -2.71 -8.23 -0.75
C ILE A 201 -1.17 -8.16 -0.76
N GLY A 202 -0.60 -7.20 -0.04
CA GLY A 202 0.85 -6.99 -0.01
C GLY A 202 1.49 -7.13 1.35
N ALA A 203 0.78 -6.88 2.45
CA ALA A 203 1.25 -7.21 3.80
C ALA A 203 0.10 -7.39 4.78
N VAL A 204 0.37 -8.06 5.91
CA VAL A 204 -0.54 -8.11 7.06
C VAL A 204 0.27 -7.73 8.30
N GLN A 205 -0.17 -6.68 8.98
CA GLN A 205 0.38 -6.22 10.26
C GLN A 205 -0.61 -6.55 11.37
N ILE A 206 -0.15 -7.16 12.47
CA ILE A 206 -0.99 -7.43 13.64
C ILE A 206 -0.23 -7.04 14.90
N SER A 207 -0.87 -6.25 15.75
CA SER A 207 -0.34 -5.86 17.06
C SER A 207 -1.18 -6.43 18.19
N HIS A 208 -0.52 -7.19 19.06
CA HIS A 208 -1.06 -7.65 20.34
C HIS A 208 -0.62 -6.75 21.50
N ASP A 209 0.26 -5.79 21.24
CA ASP A 209 0.87 -4.89 22.22
C ASP A 209 0.09 -3.58 22.37
N VAL A 210 -1.22 -3.62 22.11
CA VAL A 210 -2.15 -2.48 22.23
C VAL A 210 -3.14 -2.74 23.35
N GLU A 211 -3.76 -1.67 23.88
CA GLU A 211 -4.78 -1.83 24.91
C GLU A 211 -6.04 -2.52 24.37
N GLY A 212 -6.50 -3.54 25.11
CA GLY A 212 -7.73 -4.26 24.80
C GLY A 212 -7.54 -5.35 23.75
N ARG A 213 -8.32 -5.29 22.66
CA ARG A 213 -8.28 -6.31 21.60
C ARG A 213 -7.14 -6.02 20.61
N PRO A 214 -6.48 -7.06 20.08
CA PRO A 214 -5.44 -6.89 19.06
C PRO A 214 -5.94 -6.04 17.88
N ALA A 215 -5.07 -5.17 17.38
CA ALA A 215 -5.32 -4.36 16.19
C ALA A 215 -4.62 -4.99 14.98
N GLY A 216 -5.22 -4.85 13.79
CA GLY A 216 -4.63 -5.35 12.57
C GLY A 216 -4.82 -4.41 11.39
N ALA A 217 -3.93 -4.51 10.42
CA ALA A 217 -4.02 -3.80 9.15
C ALA A 217 -3.59 -4.72 8.01
N VAL A 218 -4.42 -4.79 6.97
CA VAL A 218 -4.09 -5.48 5.72
C VAL A 218 -3.67 -4.42 4.71
N LEU A 219 -2.40 -4.46 4.30
CA LEU A 219 -1.84 -3.54 3.32
C LEU A 219 -2.11 -4.10 1.93
N ILE A 220 -2.77 -3.30 1.10
CA ILE A 220 -3.10 -3.65 -0.28
C ILE A 220 -2.26 -2.79 -1.21
N ALA A 221 -1.60 -3.40 -2.18
CA ALA A 221 -0.94 -2.69 -3.25
C ALA A 221 -1.95 -2.41 -4.37
N VAL A 222 -2.07 -1.15 -4.75
CA VAL A 222 -2.92 -0.66 -5.85
C VAL A 222 -2.04 -0.45 -7.07
N ARG A 223 -2.35 -1.14 -8.16
CA ARG A 223 -1.80 -0.83 -9.48
C ARG A 223 -2.70 0.20 -10.14
N SER A 224 -2.17 1.36 -10.49
CA SER A 224 -2.89 2.51 -11.05
C SER A 224 -2.25 2.96 -12.35
N VAL A 225 -2.99 3.73 -13.16
CA VAL A 225 -2.41 4.39 -14.33
C VAL A 225 -1.29 5.33 -13.87
N GLY A 226 -0.14 5.27 -14.53
CA GLY A 226 0.98 6.20 -14.34
C GLY A 226 1.39 6.85 -15.65
N PHE A 227 2.49 7.60 -15.64
CA PHE A 227 2.91 8.41 -16.77
C PHE A 227 3.57 7.55 -17.87
N GLU A 228 4.67 6.86 -17.55
CA GLU A 228 5.34 5.95 -18.50
C GLU A 228 4.87 4.51 -18.32
N GLY A 229 4.64 4.08 -17.09
CA GLY A 229 4.11 2.75 -16.75
C GLY A 229 3.15 2.81 -15.55
N PRO A 230 2.58 1.66 -15.13
CA PRO A 230 1.63 1.65 -14.03
C PRO A 230 2.30 1.95 -12.68
N ASN A 231 1.67 2.84 -11.91
CA ASN A 231 2.10 3.15 -10.56
C ASN A 231 1.63 2.08 -9.58
N HIS A 232 2.49 1.69 -8.63
CA HIS A 232 2.12 0.87 -7.48
C HIS A 232 2.14 1.73 -6.22
N ARG A 233 0.99 1.80 -5.55
CA ARG A 233 0.74 2.58 -4.33
C ARG A 233 0.17 1.72 -3.24
N TRP A 234 0.19 2.20 -2.00
CA TRP A 234 -0.25 1.45 -0.84
C TRP A 234 -1.54 2.01 -0.25
N LEU A 235 -2.35 1.10 0.28
CA LEU A 235 -3.49 1.40 1.14
C LEU A 235 -3.50 0.42 2.29
N ALA A 236 -4.21 0.75 3.36
CA ALA A 236 -4.52 -0.18 4.42
C ALA A 236 -6.03 -0.34 4.55
N VAL A 237 -6.45 -1.55 4.93
CA VAL A 237 -7.77 -1.81 5.51
C VAL A 237 -7.52 -2.27 6.94
N THR A 238 -8.03 -1.53 7.90
CA THR A 238 -7.83 -1.80 9.32
C THR A 238 -8.90 -2.73 9.88
N LYS A 239 -8.56 -3.42 10.98
CA LYS A 239 -9.49 -4.24 11.73
C LYS A 239 -9.23 -4.14 13.22
N ARG A 240 -10.32 -4.22 13.97
CA ARG A 240 -10.34 -4.40 15.42
C ARG A 240 -11.43 -5.39 15.82
#